data_AF-A0A7C5PB69-F1
#
_entry.id   AF-A0A7C5PB69-F1
#
_cell.length_a   1.000
_cell.length_b   1.000
_cell.length_c   1.000
_cell.angle_alpha   90.00
_cell.angle_beta   90.00
_cell.angle_gamma   90.00
#
_symmetry.space_group_name_H-M   'P 1'
#
loop_
_entity.id
_entity.type
_entity.pdbx_description
1 polymer ?
#
loop_
_entity_poly.entity_id
_entity_poly.type
_entity_poly.pdbx_seq_one_letter_code
_entity_poly.pdbx_strand_id
1 'polypeptide(L)'
;MKALEAARALREMALLEDLGGGNPFRSRAYEKAARLLEGLGEETDLADLLKEGGIARARGVGAGILAVLEDLARGETPPALE
;
A
#
# COMPACT_ATOMS: atom_id res chain seq x y z
N MET A 1 0.58 12.45 0.82
CA MET A 1 1.84 11.78 0.40
C MET A 1 1.67 11.31 -1.03
N LYS A 2 2.76 11.16 -1.79
CA LYS A 2 2.66 10.70 -3.18
C LYS A 2 2.40 9.20 -3.26
N ALA A 3 1.70 8.75 -4.31
CA ALA A 3 1.44 7.33 -4.56
C ALA A 3 2.73 6.50 -4.60
N LEU A 4 3.81 7.07 -5.15
CA LEU A 4 5.11 6.41 -5.23
C LEU A 4 5.77 6.22 -3.85
N GLU A 5 5.59 7.17 -2.93
CA GLU A 5 6.08 7.04 -1.55
C GLU A 5 5.35 5.91 -0.82
N ALA A 6 4.04 5.83 -0.99
CA ALA A 6 3.24 4.74 -0.41
C ALA A 6 3.58 3.39 -1.02
N ALA A 7 3.88 3.34 -2.32
CA ALA A 7 4.35 2.13 -2.97
C ALA A 7 5.66 1.61 -2.35
N ARG A 8 6.60 2.51 -2.02
CA ARG A 8 7.86 2.15 -1.35
C ARG A 8 7.61 1.60 0.05
N ALA A 9 6.73 2.22 0.83
CA ALA A 9 6.35 1.72 2.15
C ALA A 9 5.74 0.31 2.06
N LEU A 10 4.88 0.06 1.08
CA LEU A 10 4.30 -1.27 0.85
C LEU A 10 5.36 -2.31 0.43
N ARG A 11 6.37 -1.93 -0.38
CA ARG A 11 7.49 -2.82 -0.72
C ARG A 11 8.27 -3.23 0.53
N GLU A 12 8.50 -2.28 1.43
CA GLU A 12 9.19 -2.53 2.69
C GLU A 12 8.38 -3.48 3.58
N MET A 13 7.08 -3.25 3.74
CA MET A 13 6.19 -4.18 4.47
C MET A 13 6.20 -5.59 3.87
N ALA A 14 6.19 -5.71 2.54
CA ALA A 14 6.29 -7.02 1.88
C ALA A 14 7.60 -7.74 2.21
N LEU A 15 8.72 -7.02 2.16
CA LEU A 15 10.04 -7.54 2.49
C LEU A 15 10.13 -7.98 3.96
N LEU A 16 9.57 -7.19 4.88
CA LEU A 16 9.53 -7.54 6.30
C LEU A 16 8.72 -8.82 6.56
N GLU A 17 7.56 -8.96 5.92
CA GLU A 17 6.76 -10.19 6.02
C GLU A 17 7.51 -11.40 5.43
N ASP A 18 8.21 -11.26 4.31
CA ASP A 18 8.96 -12.35 3.68
C ASP A 18 10.18 -12.77 4.50
N LEU A 19 10.95 -11.80 5.02
CA LEU A 19 12.17 -12.06 5.79
C LEU A 19 11.87 -12.51 7.24
N GLY A 20 10.80 -11.99 7.84
CA GLY A 20 10.40 -12.31 9.21
C GLY A 20 9.69 -13.66 9.37
N GLY A 21 9.47 -14.40 8.27
CA GLY A 21 8.64 -15.61 8.29
C GLY A 21 7.16 -15.30 8.57
N GLY A 22 6.74 -14.09 8.21
CA GLY A 22 5.37 -13.60 8.34
C GLY A 22 4.41 -14.29 7.37
N ASN A 23 3.31 -13.63 7.05
CA ASN A 23 2.25 -14.21 6.23
C ASN A 23 2.53 -14.01 4.72
N PRO A 24 2.76 -15.09 3.94
CA PRO A 24 3.04 -14.97 2.50
C PRO A 24 1.88 -14.36 1.70
N PHE A 25 0.65 -14.46 2.20
CA PHE A 25 -0.50 -13.80 1.59
C PHE A 25 -0.46 -12.28 1.78
N ARG A 26 -0.01 -11.80 2.96
CA ARG A 26 0.13 -10.36 3.23
C ARG A 26 1.26 -9.76 2.41
N SER A 27 2.43 -10.40 2.41
CA SER A 27 3.55 -9.99 1.53
C SER A 27 3.11 -9.81 0.08
N ARG A 28 2.47 -10.82 -0.51
CA ARG A 28 1.96 -10.75 -1.89
C ARG A 28 0.90 -9.67 -2.09
N ALA A 29 0.10 -9.35 -1.07
CA ALA A 29 -0.89 -8.29 -1.15
C ALA A 29 -0.22 -6.92 -1.17
N TYR A 30 0.77 -6.70 -0.30
CA TYR A 30 1.58 -5.49 -0.28
C TYR A 30 2.34 -5.29 -1.60
N GLU A 31 2.97 -6.34 -2.13
CA GLU A 31 3.64 -6.26 -3.44
C GLU A 31 2.69 -5.87 -4.58
N LYS A 32 1.50 -6.46 -4.61
CA LYS A 32 0.49 -6.15 -5.65
C LYS A 32 0.01 -4.71 -5.55
N ALA A 33 -0.26 -4.24 -4.34
CA ALA A 33 -0.67 -2.87 -4.09
C ALA A 33 0.43 -1.87 -4.47
N ALA A 34 1.69 -2.16 -4.12
CA ALA A 34 2.83 -1.34 -4.51
C ALA A 34 2.95 -1.21 -6.03
N ARG A 35 2.89 -2.33 -6.77
CA ARG A 35 2.94 -2.33 -8.24
C ARG A 35 1.81 -1.53 -8.86
N LEU A 36 0.62 -1.57 -8.26
CA LEU A 36 -0.52 -0.78 -8.73
C LEU A 36 -0.23 0.72 -8.60
N LEU A 37 0.26 1.15 -7.43
CA LEU A 37 0.59 2.57 -7.17
C LEU A 37 1.75 3.08 -8.03
N GLU A 38 2.78 2.25 -8.26
CA GLU A 38 3.90 2.57 -9.17
C GLU A 38 3.41 2.88 -10.59
N GLY A 39 2.34 2.21 -11.04
CA GLY A 39 1.75 2.42 -12.37
C GLY A 39 0.92 3.70 -12.52
N LEU A 40 0.62 4.43 -11.43
CA LEU A 40 -0.23 5.63 -11.46
C LEU A 40 0.56 6.93 -11.70
N GLY A 41 1.89 6.87 -11.72
CA GLY A 41 2.76 8.03 -11.99
C GLY A 41 3.18 8.81 -10.73
N GLU A 42 4.28 9.56 -10.85
CA GLU A 42 4.97 10.19 -9.70
C GLU A 42 4.19 11.34 -9.06
N GLU A 43 3.39 12.07 -9.83
CA GLU A 43 2.65 13.24 -9.35
C GLU A 43 1.34 12.90 -8.66
N THR A 44 0.89 11.65 -8.74
CA THR A 44 -0.40 11.21 -8.21
C THR A 44 -0.41 11.23 -6.69
N ASP A 45 -1.40 11.91 -6.10
CA ASP A 45 -1.58 11.97 -4.65
C ASP A 45 -2.42 10.79 -4.15
N LEU A 46 -1.97 10.13 -3.08
CA LEU A 46 -2.67 8.97 -2.52
C LEU A 46 -4.03 9.34 -1.92
N ALA A 47 -4.15 10.50 -1.26
CA ALA A 47 -5.39 10.91 -0.62
C ALA A 47 -6.50 11.14 -1.66
N ASP A 48 -6.15 11.66 -2.83
CA ASP A 48 -7.11 11.87 -3.90
C ASP A 48 -7.56 10.54 -4.53
N LEU A 49 -6.64 9.58 -4.71
CA LEU A 49 -6.97 8.22 -5.14
C LEU A 49 -7.92 7.50 -4.18
N LEU A 50 -7.75 7.71 -2.87
CA LEU A 50 -8.61 7.12 -1.84
C LEU A 50 -10.00 7.77 -1.84
N LYS A 51 -10.09 9.10 -1.99
CA LYS A 51 -11.38 9.83 -2.07
C LYS A 51 -12.21 9.40 -3.27
N GLU A 52 -11.59 9.19 -4.43
CA GLU A 52 -12.29 8.73 -5.64
C GLU A 52 -12.81 7.29 -5.52
N GLY A 53 -12.34 6.51 -4.54
CA GLY A 53 -12.76 5.14 -4.29
C GLY A 53 -12.36 4.14 -5.38
N GLY A 54 -11.70 4.59 -6.45
CA GLY A 54 -11.25 3.76 -7.56
C GLY A 54 -10.20 2.73 -7.12
N ILE A 55 -9.35 3.09 -6.15
CA ILE A 55 -8.30 2.21 -5.64
C ILE A 55 -8.87 1.01 -4.87
N ALA A 56 -9.95 1.20 -4.12
CA ALA A 56 -10.64 0.13 -3.38
C ALA A 56 -11.30 -0.89 -4.32
N ARG A 57 -11.57 -0.50 -5.58
CA ARG A 57 -12.10 -1.38 -6.61
C ARG A 57 -11.01 -2.07 -7.42
N ALA A 58 -9.75 -1.66 -7.26
CA ALA A 58 -8.65 -2.22 -8.01
C ALA A 58 -8.34 -3.66 -7.55
N ARG A 59 -8.20 -4.57 -8.52
CA ARG A 59 -7.97 -5.99 -8.26
C ARG A 59 -6.61 -6.19 -7.56
N GLY A 60 -6.63 -6.49 -6.27
CA GLY A 60 -5.42 -6.64 -5.45
C GLY A 60 -5.40 -5.74 -4.21
N VAL A 61 -6.31 -4.78 -4.11
CA VAL A 61 -6.51 -3.94 -2.91
C VAL A 61 -7.72 -4.47 -2.15
N GLY A 62 -7.47 -5.30 -1.15
CA GLY A 62 -8.51 -5.74 -0.19
C GLY A 62 -8.64 -4.76 0.98
N ALA A 63 -9.63 -4.99 1.85
CA ALA A 63 -9.91 -4.12 3.02
C ALA A 63 -8.66 -3.87 3.90
N GLY A 64 -7.81 -4.89 4.09
CA GLY A 64 -6.57 -4.72 4.86
C GLY A 64 -5.54 -3.81 4.20
N ILE A 65 -5.40 -3.88 2.87
CA ILE A 65 -4.53 -2.96 2.13
C ILE A 65 -5.12 -1.55 2.15
N LEU A 66 -6.44 -1.44 2.00
CA LEU A 66 -7.12 -0.15 2.04
C LEU A 66 -6.86 0.57 3.37
N ALA A 67 -6.99 -0.14 4.50
CA ALA A 67 -6.68 0.43 5.81
C ALA A 67 -5.24 0.94 5.90
N VAL A 68 -4.27 0.14 5.43
CA VAL A 68 -2.86 0.55 5.40
C VAL A 68 -2.64 1.79 4.52
N LEU A 69 -3.29 1.89 3.37
CA LEU A 69 -3.21 3.07 2.51
C LEU A 69 -3.83 4.30 3.17
N GLU A 70 -4.91 4.13 3.92
CA GLU A 70 -5.52 5.22 4.69
C GLU A 70 -4.60 5.72 5.81
N ASP A 71 -3.94 4.81 6.55
CA ASP A 71 -2.95 5.16 7.57
C ASP A 71 -1.79 5.95 6.95
N LEU A 72 -1.21 5.42 5.86
CA LEU A 72 -0.15 6.09 5.10
C LEU A 72 -0.59 7.48 4.61
N ALA A 73 -1.82 7.61 4.08
CA ALA A 73 -2.34 8.89 3.62
C ALA A 73 -2.52 9.91 4.75
N ARG A 74 -2.81 9.46 5.99
CA ARG A 74 -2.83 10.28 7.21
C ARG A 74 -1.43 10.62 7.73
N GLY A 75 -0.38 10.00 7.19
CA GLY A 75 1.00 10.13 7.67
C GLY A 75 1.27 9.30 8.92
N GLU A 76 0.42 8.31 9.21
CA GLU A 76 0.59 7.37 10.31
C GLU A 76 1.46 6.20 9.84
N THR A 77 2.28 5.65 10.75
CA THR A 77 3.04 4.43 10.49
C THR A 77 2.09 3.24 10.61
N PRO A 78 1.88 2.43 9.56
CA PRO A 78 1.03 1.25 9.66
C PRO A 78 1.61 0.25 10.66
N PRO A 79 0.79 -0.54 11.37
CA PRO A 79 1.27 -1.52 12.36
C PRO A 79 2.25 -2.57 11.83
N ALA A 80 2.34 -2.75 10.51
CA ALA A 80 3.30 -3.63 9.87
C ALA A 80 4.72 -3.05 9.76
N LEU A 81 4.91 -1.76 10.08
CA LEU A 81 6.19 -1.05 10.11
C LEU A 81 6.62 -0.65 11.54
N GLU A 82 5.87 -1.06 12.58
CA GLU A 82 6.26 -0.94 14.00
C GLU A 82 7.10 -2.14 14.46
#